data_AF-A0A502EIK4-F1
#
_entry.id   AF-A0A502EIK4-F1
#
_cell.length_a   1.000
_cell.length_b   1.000
_cell.length_c   1.000
_cell.angle_alpha   90.00
_cell.angle_beta   90.00
_cell.angle_gamma   90.00
#
_symmetry.space_group_name_H-M   'P 1'
#
loop_
_entity.id
_entity.type
_entity.pdbx_description
1 polymer ?
#
loop_
_entity_poly.entity_id
_entity_poly.type
_entity_poly.pdbx_seq_one_letter_code
_entity_poly.pdbx_strand_id
1 'polypeptide(L)' 'MDHKILIVEIKPVEDHKEYEINGKLIFMDETGNWQSDIELSETEKKAFKSYGELILDNPKITKHTKATYRVIN' A
#
# COMPACT_ATOMS: atom_id res chain seq x y z
N MET A 1 17.36 -3.38 23.35
CA MET A 1 17.19 -2.93 21.96
C MET A 1 15.72 -3.10 21.66
N ASP A 2 14.95 -2.02 21.76
CA ASP A 2 13.52 -2.03 21.46
C ASP A 2 13.33 -2.14 19.95
N HIS A 3 12.98 -3.32 19.47
CA HIS A 3 12.56 -3.49 18.08
C HIS A 3 11.23 -2.76 17.89
N LYS A 4 11.25 -1.65 17.16
CA LYS A 4 10.03 -0.91 16.85
C LYS A 4 9.29 -1.66 15.75
N ILE A 5 8.21 -2.34 16.13
CA ILE A 5 7.31 -2.97 15.17
C ILE A 5 6.50 -1.86 14.50
N LEU A 6 6.67 -1.72 13.19
CA LEU A 6 5.87 -0.80 12.38
C LEU A 6 4.81 -1.62 11.65
N ILE A 7 3.55 -1.24 11.87
CA ILE A 7 2.41 -1.87 11.22
C ILE A 7 1.94 -0.94 10.10
N VAL A 8 1.81 -1.47 8.90
CA VAL A 8 1.27 -0.75 7.74
C VAL A 8 0.00 -1.45 7.29
N GLU A 9 -1.13 -0.76 7.43
CA GLU A 9 -2.42 -1.20 6.91
C GLU A 9 -2.63 -0.60 5.52
N ILE A 10 -2.94 -1.45 4.55
CA ILE A 10 -3.26 -1.06 3.18
C ILE A 10 -4.70 -1.50 2.92
N LYS A 11 -5.57 -0.56 2.55
CA LYS A 11 -6.99 -0.80 2.29
C LYS A 11 -7.34 -0.33 0.88
N PRO A 12 -7.98 -1.15 0.04
CA PRO A 12 -8.55 -0.66 -1.21
C PRO A 12 -9.72 0.26 -0.88
N VAL A 13 -9.72 1.46 -1.47
CA VAL A 13 -10.83 2.43 -1.42
C VAL A 13 -11.65 2.26 -2.70
N GLU A 14 -11.01 2.42 -3.85
CA GLU A 14 -11.54 2.09 -5.17
C GLU A 14 -10.59 1.10 -5.85
N ASP A 15 -11.12 -0.07 -6.21
CA ASP A 15 -10.28 -1.15 -6.73
C ASP A 15 -9.54 -0.71 -8.01
N HIS A 16 -8.27 -1.09 -8.11
CA HIS A 16 -7.31 -0.65 -9.13
C HIS A 16 -7.08 0.86 -9.28
N LYS A 17 -7.64 1.72 -8.42
CA LYS A 17 -7.53 3.18 -8.57
C LYS A 17 -7.10 3.92 -7.32
N GLU A 18 -7.58 3.52 -6.15
CA GLU A 18 -7.34 4.25 -4.90
C GLU A 18 -7.14 3.28 -3.72
N TYR A 19 -6.10 3.55 -2.93
CA TYR A 19 -5.74 2.79 -1.74
C TYR A 19 -5.45 3.73 -0.59
N GLU A 20 -5.79 3.31 0.61
CA GLU A 20 -5.43 3.98 1.85
C GLU A 20 -4.32 3.20 2.55
N ILE A 21 -3.20 3.86 2.84
CA ILE A 21 -2.07 3.31 3.59
C ILE A 21 -1.96 4.02 4.93
N ASN A 22 -2.28 3.35 6.04
CA ASN A 22 -2.29 3.94 7.38
C ASN A 22 -3.05 5.29 7.45
N GLY A 23 -4.15 5.42 6.70
CA GLY A 23 -4.92 6.67 6.61
C GLY A 23 -4.41 7.69 5.59
N LYS A 24 -3.35 7.38 4.83
CA LYS A 24 -2.85 8.21 3.73
C LYS A 24 -3.40 7.71 2.40
N LEU A 25 -4.06 8.59 1.66
CA LEU A 25 -4.63 8.25 0.36
C LEU A 25 -3.52 8.15 -0.70
N ILE A 26 -3.61 7.11 -1.52
CA ILE A 26 -2.80 6.89 -2.71
C ILE A 26 -3.77 6.63 -3.87
N PHE A 27 -3.55 7.33 -4.97
CA PHE A 27 -4.38 7.22 -6.16
C PHE A 27 -3.50 7.05 -7.40
N MET A 28 -4.04 6.37 -8.42
CA MET A 28 -3.40 6.28 -9.72
C MET A 28 -3.71 7.55 -10.52
N ASP A 29 -2.69 8.26 -10.97
CA ASP A 29 -2.87 9.42 -11.83
C ASP A 29 -3.09 9.01 -13.30
N GLU A 30 -3.43 9.97 -14.15
CA GLU A 30 -3.73 9.73 -15.59
C GLU A 30 -2.55 9.17 -16.37
N THR A 31 -1.32 9.34 -15.88
CA THR A 31 -0.09 8.77 -16.46
C THR A 31 0.22 7.35 -15.97
N GLY A 32 -0.63 6.79 -15.11
CA GLY A 32 -0.50 5.43 -14.58
C GLY A 32 0.52 5.30 -13.45
N ASN A 33 0.93 6.41 -12.81
CA ASN A 33 1.79 6.36 -11.63
C ASN A 33 0.95 6.47 -10.35
N TRP A 34 1.43 5.82 -9.28
CA TRP A 34 0.82 5.95 -7.97
C TRP A 34 1.29 7.24 -7.30
N GLN A 35 0.36 8.14 -7.01
CA GLN A 35 0.58 9.40 -6.31
C GLN A 35 -0.04 9.34 -4.92
N SER A 36 0.51 10.11 -3.98
CA SER A 36 -0.01 10.24 -2.62
C SER A 36 -0.07 11.71 -2.23
N ASP A 37 -1.21 12.17 -1.69
CA ASP A 37 -1.32 13.53 -1.16
C ASP A 37 -0.40 13.78 0.04
N ILE A 38 -0.07 12.71 0.77
CA ILE A 38 0.74 12.75 1.99
C ILE A 38 2.01 11.94 1.78
N GLU A 39 3.14 12.48 2.22
CA GLU A 39 4.43 11.77 2.15
C GLU A 39 4.36 10.42 2.89
N LEU A 40 4.69 9.36 2.17
CA LEU A 40 4.85 8.02 2.72
C LEU A 40 6.26 7.85 3.32
N SER A 41 6.31 7.25 4.50
CA SER A 41 7.55 6.75 5.09
C SER A 41 8.16 5.62 4.25
N GLU A 42 9.45 5.36 4.42
CA GLU A 42 10.13 4.25 3.72
C GLU A 42 9.46 2.90 3.99
N THR A 43 8.96 2.68 5.20
CA THR A 43 8.23 1.48 5.59
C THR A 43 6.93 1.32 4.80
N GLU A 44 6.16 2.40 4.66
CA GLU A 44 4.92 2.41 3.89
C GLU A 44 5.19 2.19 2.41
N LYS A 45 6.21 2.84 1.85
CA LYS A 45 6.64 2.64 0.45
C LYS A 45 7.01 1.18 0.19
N LYS A 46 7.78 0.56 1.10
CA LYS A 46 8.18 -0.84 0.98
C LYS A 46 6.97 -1.79 1.08
N ALA A 47 6.07 -1.54 2.04
CA ALA A 47 4.84 -2.31 2.19
C ALA A 47 3.95 -2.21 0.95
N PHE A 48 3.75 -1.00 0.40
CA PHE A 48 2.96 -0.79 -0.81
C PHE A 48 3.60 -1.43 -2.04
N LYS A 49 4.93 -1.37 -2.17
CA LYS A 49 5.63 -2.06 -3.25
C LYS A 49 5.36 -3.56 -3.20
N SER A 50 5.50 -4.19 -2.03
CA SER A 50 5.20 -5.62 -1.86
C SER A 50 3.73 -5.94 -2.10
N TYR A 51 2.82 -5.05 -1.71
CA TYR A 51 1.40 -5.16 -2.05
C TYR A 51 1.17 -5.09 -3.57
N GLY A 52 1.86 -4.18 -4.26
CA GLY A 52 1.86 -4.06 -5.70
C GLY A 52 2.23 -5.36 -6.40
N GLU A 53 3.37 -5.95 -6.03
CA GLU A 53 3.87 -7.19 -6.64
C GLU A 53 2.97 -8.41 -6.39
N LEU A 54 2.32 -8.48 -5.21
CA LEU A 54 1.52 -9.66 -4.83
C LEU A 54 0.05 -9.55 -5.24
N ILE A 55 -0.49 -8.32 -5.24
CA ILE A 55 -1.90 -8.04 -5.38
C ILE A 55 -2.18 -7.30 -6.69
N LEU A 56 -1.58 -6.12 -6.90
CA LEU A 56 -1.89 -5.27 -8.07
C LEU A 56 -1.44 -5.89 -9.39
N ASP A 57 -0.25 -6.48 -9.42
CA ASP A 57 0.33 -7.12 -10.61
C ASP A 57 -0.18 -8.54 -10.83
N ASN A 58 -1.01 -9.06 -9.91
CA ASN A 58 -1.44 -10.45 -9.95
C ASN A 58 -2.83 -10.57 -10.62
N PRO A 59 -2.92 -11.01 -11.89
CA PRO A 59 -4.18 -11.08 -12.61
C PRO A 59 -5.17 -12.11 -12.05
N LYS A 60 -4.72 -13.00 -11.14
CA LYS A 60 -5.60 -13.96 -10.46
C LYS A 60 -6.39 -13.33 -9.31
N ILE A 61 -5.98 -12.17 -8.83
CA ILE A 61 -6.67 -11.45 -7.76
C ILE A 61 -7.60 -10.44 -8.40
N THR A 62 -8.89 -10.77 -8.41
CA THR A 62 -9.94 -9.94 -9.02
C THR A 62 -10.58 -8.97 -8.05
N LYS A 63 -10.29 -9.12 -6.75
CA LYS A 63 -10.80 -8.26 -5.70
C LYS A 63 -9.72 -8.01 -4.68
N HIS A 64 -9.35 -6.75 -4.52
CA HIS A 64 -8.40 -6.36 -3.52
C HIS A 64 -9.06 -6.35 -2.14
N THR A 65 -8.31 -6.77 -1.14
CA THR A 65 -8.76 -6.80 0.25
C THR A 65 -7.75 -6.11 1.13
N LYS A 66 -8.18 -5.71 2.33
CA LYS A 66 -7.28 -5.09 3.29
C LYS A 66 -6.09 -6.02 3.58
N ALA A 67 -4.89 -5.46 3.59
CA ALA A 67 -3.67 -6.16 3.94
C ALA A 67 -2.97 -5.43 5.08
N THR A 68 -2.32 -6.19 5.95
CA THR A 68 -1.54 -5.67 7.06
C THR A 68 -0.12 -6.19 6.94
N TYR A 69 0.84 -5.27 6.81
CA TYR A 69 2.26 -5.58 6.72
C TYR A 69 2.93 -5.25 8.05
N ARG A 70 3.63 -6.23 8.60
CA ARG A 70 4.46 -6.05 9.79
C ARG A 70 5.91 -5.87 9.36
N VAL A 71 6.45 -4.68 9.59
CA VAL A 71 7.85 -4.38 9.33
C VAL A 71 8.60 -4.33 10.66
N ILE A 72 9.68 -5.11 10.73
CA ILE A 72 10.57 -5.17 11.89
C ILE A 72 11.85 -4.44 11.48
N ASN A 73 12.12 -3.32 12.14
CA ASN A 73 13.39 -2.58 12.04
C ASN A 73 14.26 -2.82 13.28
#